data_AF-A0A4V5NQ25-F1
#
_entry.id   AF-A0A4V5NQ25-F1
#
_cell.length_a   1.000
_cell.length_b   1.000
_cell.length_c   1.000
_cell.angle_alpha   90.00
_cell.angle_beta   90.00
_cell.angle_gamma   90.00
#
_symmetry.space_group_name_H-M   'P 1'
#
loop_
_entity.id
_entity.type
_entity.pdbx_description
1 polymer ?
#
loop_
_entity_poly.entity_id
_entity_poly.type
_entity_poly.pdbx_seq_one_letter_code
_entity_poly.pdbx_strand_id
1 'polypeptide(L)'
;MVNKKGIILALALTGYSICVFADSAALNNAATKLCDKSKMCVGQEMSANDEFPPEMKAMMLNMVEEICGQYMSIADLGDEHELIEPATECLNSMANQGCDALLNSDEETAACKRYSELAENY
;
A
#
# COMPACT_ATOMS: atom_id res chain seq x y z
N MET A 1 22.52 -39.18 44.13
CA MET A 1 22.56 -39.72 42.75
C MET A 1 21.24 -39.39 42.08
N VAL A 2 21.20 -38.41 41.15
CA VAL A 2 20.01 -38.12 40.34
C VAL A 2 20.47 -38.07 38.89
N ASN A 3 20.29 -39.18 38.18
CA ASN A 3 20.66 -39.32 36.77
C ASN A 3 19.40 -39.51 35.90
N LYS A 4 19.09 -38.48 35.12
CA LYS A 4 18.93 -38.47 33.66
C LYS A 4 18.16 -39.63 33.01
N LYS A 5 16.84 -39.46 32.80
CA LYS A 5 16.00 -39.99 31.69
C LYS A 5 14.70 -39.14 31.68
N GLY A 6 14.16 -38.58 30.60
CA GLY A 6 14.47 -38.62 29.19
C GLY A 6 13.71 -37.48 28.50
N ILE A 7 14.25 -37.05 27.37
CA ILE A 7 13.68 -36.08 26.44
C ILE A 7 12.49 -36.75 25.74
N ILE A 8 11.31 -36.14 25.76
CA ILE A 8 10.27 -36.40 24.75
C ILE A 8 9.74 -35.05 24.26
N LEU A 9 10.07 -34.76 23.00
CA LEU A 9 9.42 -33.76 22.15
C LEU A 9 7.94 -34.10 21.99
N ALA A 10 7.06 -33.10 22.07
CA ALA A 10 5.78 -33.12 21.39
C ALA A 10 5.56 -31.77 20.71
N LEU A 11 5.90 -31.73 19.42
CA LEU A 11 5.41 -30.72 18.47
C LEU A 11 3.88 -30.80 18.45
N ALA A 12 3.21 -29.77 18.94
CA ALA A 12 1.84 -29.48 18.55
C ALA A 12 1.89 -28.43 17.43
N LEU A 13 2.12 -28.92 16.20
CA LEU A 13 1.79 -28.21 14.97
C LEU A 13 0.26 -28.17 14.85
N THR A 14 -0.40 -27.33 15.65
CA THR A 14 -1.75 -26.89 15.32
C THR A 14 -1.59 -25.82 14.27
N GLY A 15 -1.67 -26.25 13.00
CA GLY A 15 -1.77 -25.37 11.84
C GLY A 15 -2.95 -24.44 12.02
N TYR A 16 -2.66 -23.23 12.50
CA TYR A 16 -3.54 -22.09 12.40
C TYR A 16 -3.43 -21.62 10.95
N SER A 17 -4.09 -22.32 10.03
CA SER A 17 -4.47 -21.71 8.76
C SER A 17 -5.52 -20.66 9.12
N ILE A 18 -5.04 -19.50 9.54
CA ILE A 18 -5.73 -18.24 9.30
C ILE A 18 -5.73 -18.13 7.78
N CYS A 19 -6.79 -18.58 7.16
CA CYS A 19 -7.11 -18.09 5.84
C CYS A 19 -7.32 -16.58 6.02
N VAL A 20 -6.34 -15.80 5.57
CA VAL A 20 -6.38 -14.35 5.56
C VAL A 20 -7.31 -13.96 4.42
N PHE A 21 -8.62 -14.14 4.61
CA PHE A 21 -9.64 -13.59 3.74
C PHE A 21 -9.90 -12.14 4.18
N ALA A 22 -8.92 -11.27 3.96
CA ALA A 22 -9.03 -9.83 4.23
C ALA A 22 -8.32 -8.98 3.17
N ASP A 23 -7.96 -9.59 2.04
CA ASP A 23 -6.98 -9.04 1.11
C ASP A 23 -7.52 -7.85 0.30
N SER A 24 -8.71 -7.95 -0.35
CA SER A 24 -9.22 -6.84 -1.18
C SER A 24 -9.60 -5.60 -0.38
N ALA A 25 -10.21 -5.78 0.80
CA ALA A 25 -10.57 -4.67 1.68
C ALA A 25 -9.32 -3.95 2.20
N ALA A 26 -8.26 -4.68 2.55
CA ALA A 26 -7.00 -4.09 2.96
C ALA A 26 -6.35 -3.30 1.82
N LEU A 27 -6.39 -3.83 0.60
CA LEU A 27 -5.89 -3.16 -0.60
C LEU A 27 -6.65 -1.88 -0.91
N ASN A 28 -7.99 -1.92 -0.86
CA ASN A 28 -8.82 -0.75 -1.11
C ASN A 28 -8.61 0.34 -0.04
N ASN A 29 -8.45 -0.05 1.23
CA ASN A 29 -8.08 0.88 2.29
C ASN A 29 -6.69 1.50 2.05
N ALA A 30 -5.71 0.72 1.59
CA ALA A 30 -4.39 1.21 1.27
C ALA A 30 -4.40 2.18 0.07
N ALA A 31 -5.20 1.89 -0.96
CA ALA A 31 -5.44 2.77 -2.10
C ALA A 31 -6.07 4.10 -1.67
N THR A 32 -7.10 4.04 -0.82
CA THR A 32 -7.76 5.22 -0.24
C THR A 32 -6.76 6.06 0.56
N LYS A 33 -5.94 5.41 1.40
CA LYS A 33 -4.93 6.08 2.21
C LYS A 33 -3.88 6.79 1.36
N LEU A 34 -3.40 6.15 0.29
CA LEU A 34 -2.48 6.78 -0.66
C LEU A 34 -3.13 7.96 -1.37
N CYS A 35 -4.39 7.81 -1.82
CA CYS A 35 -5.14 8.88 -2.44
C CYS A 35 -5.25 10.12 -1.55
N ASP A 36 -5.70 9.94 -0.31
CA ASP A 36 -5.86 11.03 0.65
C ASP A 36 -4.53 11.72 0.93
N LYS A 37 -3.44 10.94 0.99
CA LYS A 37 -2.09 11.46 1.14
C LYS A 37 -1.68 12.31 -0.06
N SER A 38 -1.91 11.84 -1.29
CA SER A 38 -1.60 12.58 -2.51
C SER A 38 -2.39 13.90 -2.60
N LYS A 39 -3.69 13.87 -2.28
CA LYS A 39 -4.52 15.09 -2.20
C LYS A 39 -3.98 16.08 -1.17
N MET A 40 -3.61 15.60 0.01
CA MET A 40 -3.01 16.42 1.06
C MET A 40 -1.71 17.08 0.58
N CYS A 41 -0.83 16.31 -0.05
CA CYS A 41 0.46 16.80 -0.52
C CYS A 41 0.32 17.84 -1.63
N VAL A 42 -0.54 17.59 -2.62
CA VAL A 42 -0.85 18.57 -3.67
C VAL A 42 -1.51 19.83 -3.07
N GLY A 43 -2.42 19.66 -2.12
CA GLY A 43 -3.02 20.78 -1.40
C GLY A 43 -2.01 21.63 -0.61
N GLN A 44 -1.00 21.00 0.00
CA GLN A 44 0.10 21.69 0.67
C GLN A 44 0.96 22.46 -0.31
N GLU A 45 1.38 21.85 -1.41
CA GLU A 45 2.15 22.52 -2.47
C GLU A 45 1.39 23.72 -3.05
N MET A 46 0.10 23.55 -3.32
CA MET A 46 -0.76 24.62 -3.82
C MET A 46 -1.01 25.74 -2.81
N SER A 47 -0.98 25.43 -1.51
CA SER A 47 -1.13 26.44 -0.45
C SER A 47 0.19 27.17 -0.17
N ALA A 48 1.33 26.52 -0.41
CA ALA A 48 2.65 27.14 -0.33
C ALA A 48 2.94 28.06 -1.54
N ASN A 49 2.26 27.82 -2.67
CA ASN A 49 2.43 28.56 -3.91
C ASN A 49 1.19 29.40 -4.24
N ASP A 50 1.21 30.67 -3.82
CA ASP A 50 0.15 31.66 -4.09
C ASP A 50 0.02 32.04 -5.58
N GLU A 51 0.99 31.67 -6.42
CA GLU A 51 0.96 31.90 -7.86
C GLU A 51 -0.09 31.08 -8.61
N PHE A 52 -0.58 29.98 -8.02
CA PHE A 52 -1.58 29.15 -8.69
C PHE A 52 -2.98 29.77 -8.59
N PRO A 53 -3.60 30.17 -9.72
CA PRO A 53 -4.98 30.64 -9.69
C PRO A 53 -5.93 29.51 -9.25
N PRO A 54 -7.11 29.84 -8.67
CA PRO A 54 -8.06 28.85 -8.15
C PRO A 54 -8.48 27.78 -9.16
N GLU A 55 -8.55 28.15 -10.45
CA GLU A 55 -8.88 27.22 -11.54
C GLU A 55 -7.78 26.16 -11.74
N MET A 56 -6.51 26.56 -11.71
CA MET A 56 -5.38 25.64 -11.86
C MET A 56 -5.27 24.69 -10.66
N LYS A 57 -5.55 25.22 -9.45
CA LYS A 57 -5.68 24.43 -8.23
C LYS A 57 -6.75 23.35 -8.34
N ALA A 58 -7.93 23.70 -8.87
CA ALA A 58 -9.01 22.74 -9.09
C ALA A 58 -8.64 21.68 -10.14
N MET A 59 -7.93 22.07 -11.21
CA MET A 59 -7.47 21.14 -12.25
C MET A 59 -6.49 20.09 -11.70
N MET A 60 -5.53 20.49 -10.87
CA MET A 60 -4.58 19.56 -10.25
C MET A 60 -5.27 18.58 -9.29
N LEU A 61 -6.25 19.06 -8.51
CA LEU A 61 -7.03 18.19 -7.62
C LEU A 61 -7.87 17.18 -8.39
N ASN A 62 -8.52 17.59 -9.48
CA ASN A 62 -9.26 16.67 -10.35
C ASN A 62 -8.35 15.60 -10.95
N MET A 63 -7.14 15.97 -11.39
CA MET A 63 -6.17 14.99 -11.90
C MET A 63 -5.78 13.96 -10.84
N VAL A 64 -5.54 14.40 -9.60
CA VAL A 64 -5.28 13.47 -8.48
C VAL A 64 -6.49 12.57 -8.22
N GLU A 65 -7.71 13.09 -8.30
CA GLU A 65 -8.93 12.30 -8.15
C GLU A 65 -9.11 11.21 -9.21
N GLU A 66 -8.77 11.51 -10.46
CA GLU A 66 -8.79 10.51 -11.53
C GLU A 66 -7.78 9.39 -11.27
N ILE A 67 -6.55 9.73 -10.86
CA ILE A 67 -5.52 8.75 -10.51
C ILE A 67 -5.95 7.91 -9.30
N CYS A 68 -6.54 8.54 -8.29
CA CYS A 68 -7.10 7.82 -7.14
C CYS A 68 -8.16 6.80 -7.55
N GLY A 69 -9.05 7.16 -8.48
CA GLY A 69 -10.06 6.25 -9.01
C GLY A 69 -9.44 5.01 -9.68
N GLN A 70 -8.28 5.16 -10.32
CA GLN A 70 -7.55 4.03 -10.90
C GLN A 70 -7.00 3.09 -9.83
N TYR A 71 -6.43 3.60 -8.73
CA TYR A 71 -5.95 2.75 -7.63
C TYR A 71 -7.08 1.92 -7.00
N MET A 72 -8.26 2.53 -6.83
CA MET A 72 -9.43 1.83 -6.28
C MET A 72 -9.97 0.77 -7.26
N SER A 73 -9.96 1.05 -8.57
CA SER A 73 -10.36 0.07 -9.58
C SER A 73 -9.44 -1.16 -9.64
N ILE A 74 -8.15 -0.99 -9.34
CA ILE A 74 -7.20 -2.12 -9.24
C ILE A 74 -7.52 -2.98 -8.01
N ALA A 75 -8.03 -2.37 -6.93
CA ALA A 75 -8.42 -3.09 -5.72
C ALA A 75 -9.73 -3.92 -5.88
N ASP A 76 -10.54 -3.63 -6.89
CA ASP A 76 -11.79 -4.35 -7.19
C ASP A 76 -11.59 -5.66 -7.98
N LEU A 77 -10.34 -6.05 -8.31
CA LEU A 77 -10.03 -7.23 -9.14
C LEU A 77 -10.28 -8.61 -8.48
N GLY A 78 -10.86 -8.66 -7.28
CA GLY A 78 -11.34 -9.89 -6.62
C GLY A 78 -10.39 -10.48 -5.59
N ASP A 79 -10.94 -11.28 -4.67
CA ASP A 79 -10.36 -11.66 -3.36
C ASP A 79 -9.25 -12.74 -3.34
N GLU A 80 -8.72 -13.19 -4.47
CA GLU A 80 -7.73 -14.29 -4.49
C GLU A 80 -6.60 -14.07 -5.49
N HIS A 81 -5.88 -12.95 -5.32
CA HIS A 81 -4.61 -12.74 -6.03
C HIS A 81 -3.46 -12.73 -5.03
N GLU A 82 -2.44 -13.57 -5.27
CA GLU A 82 -1.17 -13.59 -4.51
C GLU A 82 -0.44 -12.23 -4.54
N LEU A 83 -0.91 -11.31 -5.40
CA LEU A 83 -0.42 -9.95 -5.54
C LEU A 83 -1.11 -8.94 -4.60
N ILE A 84 -2.21 -9.29 -3.94
CA ILE A 84 -2.99 -8.31 -3.14
C ILE A 84 -2.21 -7.85 -1.91
N GLU A 85 -1.64 -8.77 -1.15
CA GLU A 85 -0.80 -8.44 0.01
C GLU A 85 0.41 -7.56 -0.38
N PRO A 86 1.27 -7.93 -1.37
CA PRO A 86 2.39 -7.10 -1.76
C PRO A 86 1.97 -5.75 -2.38
N ALA A 87 0.84 -5.69 -3.12
CA ALA A 87 0.27 -4.43 -3.59
C ALA A 87 -0.17 -3.54 -2.40
N THR A 88 -0.80 -4.14 -1.40
CA THR A 88 -1.26 -3.46 -0.18
C THR A 88 -0.07 -2.89 0.61
N GLU A 89 1.02 -3.65 0.72
CA GLU A 89 2.27 -3.17 1.32
C GLU A 89 2.87 -2.00 0.53
N CYS A 90 2.92 -2.10 -0.80
CA CYS A 90 3.40 -1.03 -1.67
C CYS A 90 2.61 0.27 -1.44
N LEU A 91 1.28 0.23 -1.56
CA LEU A 91 0.44 1.42 -1.38
C LEU A 91 0.59 2.03 0.01
N ASN A 92 0.64 1.20 1.06
CA ASN A 92 0.86 1.68 2.43
C ASN A 92 2.24 2.31 2.62
N SER A 93 3.28 1.74 2.00
CA SER A 93 4.64 2.26 2.10
C SER A 93 4.75 3.65 1.46
N MET A 94 4.10 3.86 0.31
CA MET A 94 4.03 5.16 -0.35
C MET A 94 3.23 6.16 0.50
N ALA A 95 2.06 5.76 1.00
CA ALA A 95 1.21 6.63 1.82
C ALA A 95 1.89 7.11 3.12
N ASN A 96 2.89 6.37 3.60
CA ASN A 96 3.68 6.72 4.77
C ASN A 96 4.87 7.65 4.48
N GLN A 97 5.17 7.94 3.20
CA GLN A 97 6.23 8.87 2.84
C GLN A 97 5.87 10.33 3.17
N GLY A 98 6.89 11.20 3.22
CA GLY A 98 6.70 12.65 3.21
C GLY A 98 6.21 13.14 1.84
N CYS A 99 5.61 14.32 1.78
CA CYS A 99 5.04 14.85 0.53
C CYS A 99 6.07 15.10 -0.56
N ASP A 100 7.27 15.56 -0.20
CA ASP A 100 8.37 15.73 -1.15
C ASP A 100 8.79 14.39 -1.77
N ALA A 101 9.00 13.37 -0.95
CA ALA A 101 9.29 12.02 -1.44
C ALA A 101 8.13 11.44 -2.28
N LEU A 102 6.88 11.69 -1.88
CA LEU A 102 5.73 11.14 -2.60
C LEU A 102 5.49 11.80 -3.96
N LEU A 103 5.73 13.12 -4.07
CA LEU A 103 5.44 13.88 -5.29
C LEU A 103 6.64 14.01 -6.23
N ASN A 104 7.85 14.04 -5.67
CA ASN A 104 9.07 14.39 -6.41
C ASN A 104 10.11 13.26 -6.46
N SER A 105 9.86 12.10 -5.84
CA SER A 105 10.82 10.99 -5.89
C SER A 105 10.63 10.14 -7.13
N ASP A 106 11.74 9.85 -7.80
CA ASP A 106 11.83 8.85 -8.86
C ASP A 106 12.08 7.43 -8.30
N GLU A 107 12.27 7.28 -6.97
CA GLU A 107 12.59 6.01 -6.35
C GLU A 107 11.35 5.29 -5.82
N GLU A 108 11.14 4.06 -6.29
CA GLU A 108 10.16 3.15 -5.70
C GLU A 108 10.56 2.73 -4.28
N THR A 109 9.57 2.55 -3.41
CA THR A 109 9.85 1.92 -2.11
C THR A 109 10.28 0.47 -2.30
N ALA A 110 11.01 -0.06 -1.32
CA ALA A 110 11.34 -1.48 -1.31
C ALA A 110 10.11 -2.41 -1.36
N ALA A 111 8.94 -1.96 -0.88
CA ALA A 111 7.70 -2.73 -0.96
C ALA A 111 7.11 -2.71 -2.38
N CYS A 112 7.11 -1.55 -3.04
CA CYS A 112 6.68 -1.42 -4.43
C CYS A 112 7.59 -2.18 -5.38
N LYS A 113 8.91 -2.14 -5.16
CA LYS A 113 9.84 -2.94 -5.95
C LYS A 113 9.55 -4.44 -5.86
N ARG A 114 9.28 -4.96 -4.65
CA ARG A 114 8.89 -6.37 -4.46
C ARG A 114 7.59 -6.70 -5.20
N TYR A 115 6.60 -5.81 -5.12
CA TYR A 115 5.35 -5.99 -5.85
C TYR A 115 5.58 -6.03 -7.37
N SER A 116 6.37 -5.10 -7.92
CA SER A 116 6.71 -5.05 -9.35
C SER A 116 7.43 -6.33 -9.81
N GLU A 117 8.43 -6.79 -9.04
CA GLU A 117 9.13 -8.06 -9.32
C GLU A 117 8.18 -9.27 -9.29
N LEU A 118 7.20 -9.30 -8.38
CA LEU A 118 6.20 -10.37 -8.36
C LEU A 118 5.23 -10.27 -9.54
N ALA A 119 4.76 -9.06 -9.87
CA ALA A 119 3.81 -8.81 -10.93
C ALA A 119 4.38 -9.13 -12.32
N GLU A 120 5.69 -8.96 -12.54
CA GLU A 120 6.37 -9.35 -13.80
C GLU A 120 6.29 -10.85 -14.11
N ASN A 121 5.99 -11.68 -13.10
CA ASN A 121 5.93 -13.14 -13.24
C ASN A 121 4.51 -13.69 -13.53
N TYR A 122 3.51 -12.82 -13.74
CA TYR A 122 2.13 -13.18 -14.12
C TYR A 122 1.78 -12.68 -15.52
#